data_AF-A0A965ICI0-F1
#
_entry.id   AF-A0A965ICI0-F1
#
_cell.length_a   1.000
_cell.length_b   1.000
_cell.length_c   1.000
_cell.angle_alpha   90.00
_cell.angle_beta   90.00
_cell.angle_gamma   90.00
#
_symmetry.space_group_name_H-M   'P 1'
#
loop_
_entity.id
_entity.type
_entity.pdbx_description
1 polymer ?
#
loop_
_entity_poly.entity_id
_entity_poly.type
_entity_poly.pdbx_seq_one_letter_code
_entity_poly.pdbx_strand_id
1 'polypeptide(L)'
;MTTPSPTPSAPRKYFGTDGIRGRVGEHPITPEFVLRLGMALGHILAKRFSEPSVLIGKDTRVSGYMLEAALESGLASAGVDVVLAGPMPTPAIAYLTRTLRLSAGVVISASHNPFEDNGLKFFDSQGEKLPDAWELEMEAALEGPLSCTSPQLVGKARRLEDAGGRYIEFCKSTFPAGLNLRGLRLVVDAAHGAAYHVASDVFHELGAEVFSLGNRPDGFNINQLVGATAPEAMASLTAEMDADYGIALDGDGDRLIMADRSGRIFNGDELLYVVGKHRTAKRGKAAVGGLVGTLMSNLALEQRIEAMGLDFRRARVGDRYVLEMLKETGWQIGGESSGHLICLDRHSTGDGLVSALQVLGAVVDSGQALAQLLSDLVLYPQVLLNVPIQEGRDWREHAAFKQAQKDVLRELGSNGRLLVRASGTEPLLRIMVECREESLAQVLAERLARTLSG
;
A
#
# COMPACT_ATOMS: atom_id res chain seq x y z
N MET A 1 24.23 -11.31 -12.48
CA MET A 1 24.53 -12.46 -11.62
C MET A 1 23.24 -12.87 -10.96
N THR A 2 22.72 -14.06 -11.30
CA THR A 2 21.45 -14.59 -10.77
C THR A 2 21.67 -15.08 -9.34
N THR A 3 21.17 -14.35 -8.35
CA THR A 3 21.04 -14.82 -6.97
C THR A 3 20.16 -16.07 -6.93
N PRO A 4 20.53 -17.12 -6.19
CA PRO A 4 19.70 -18.30 -6.04
C PRO A 4 18.40 -17.92 -5.33
N SER A 5 17.27 -18.31 -5.92
CA SER A 5 15.94 -18.14 -5.34
C SER A 5 15.86 -18.88 -4.00
N PRO A 6 15.37 -18.27 -2.91
CA PRO A 6 15.06 -19.03 -1.70
C PRO A 6 14.02 -20.10 -2.05
N THR A 7 14.18 -21.28 -1.47
CA THR A 7 13.25 -22.41 -1.56
C THR A 7 11.84 -21.93 -1.25
N PRO A 8 10.81 -22.25 -2.07
CA PRO A 8 9.46 -21.82 -1.79
C PRO A 8 8.97 -22.48 -0.49
N SER A 9 8.54 -21.64 0.46
CA SER A 9 7.67 -22.09 1.56
C SER A 9 6.43 -22.79 0.98
N ALA A 10 5.84 -23.72 1.72
CA ALA A 10 4.61 -24.39 1.27
C ALA A 10 3.56 -23.35 0.83
N PRO A 11 2.84 -23.57 -0.29
CA PRO A 11 1.94 -22.56 -0.81
C PRO A 11 0.80 -22.29 0.19
N ARG A 12 0.62 -21.02 0.56
CA ARG A 12 -0.50 -20.54 1.37
C ARG A 12 -1.81 -20.76 0.60
N LYS A 13 -2.85 -21.24 1.30
CA LYS A 13 -4.16 -21.58 0.72
C LYS A 13 -5.11 -20.37 0.66
N TYR A 14 -5.06 -19.51 1.67
CA TYR A 14 -5.96 -18.35 1.84
C TYR A 14 -5.21 -17.02 1.89
N PHE A 15 -4.01 -17.01 2.49
CA PHE A 15 -3.21 -15.79 2.60
C PHE A 15 -2.50 -15.45 1.29
N GLY A 16 -2.79 -14.26 0.75
CA GLY A 16 -2.13 -13.67 -0.40
C GLY A 16 -0.90 -12.84 -0.03
N THR A 17 -0.54 -11.89 -0.89
CA THR A 17 0.57 -10.96 -0.64
C THR A 17 0.29 -9.99 0.51
N ASP A 18 -0.99 -9.65 0.71
CA ASP A 18 -1.42 -8.67 1.71
C ASP A 18 -2.73 -9.12 2.39
N GLY A 19 -2.64 -10.20 3.17
CA GLY A 19 -3.75 -10.76 3.90
C GLY A 19 -4.67 -11.64 3.05
N ILE A 20 -5.93 -11.77 3.48
CA ILE A 20 -6.97 -12.53 2.79
C ILE A 20 -7.91 -11.54 2.10
N ARG A 21 -8.25 -11.75 0.83
CA ARG A 21 -9.16 -10.87 0.07
C ARG A 21 -10.07 -11.67 -0.84
N GLY A 22 -11.26 -11.13 -1.13
CA GLY A 22 -12.21 -11.72 -2.06
C GLY A 22 -13.56 -11.02 -2.03
N ARG A 23 -14.48 -11.53 -2.85
CA ARG A 23 -15.85 -11.02 -2.91
C ARG A 23 -16.63 -11.45 -1.68
N VAL A 24 -17.35 -10.51 -1.07
CA VAL A 24 -18.16 -10.79 0.13
C VAL A 24 -19.27 -11.79 -0.20
N GLY A 25 -19.42 -12.80 0.65
CA GLY A 25 -20.39 -13.89 0.48
C GLY A 25 -19.84 -15.09 -0.28
N GLU A 26 -18.67 -14.96 -0.90
CA GLU A 26 -17.93 -16.07 -1.51
C GLU A 26 -16.78 -16.49 -0.59
N HIS A 27 -16.49 -17.78 -0.49
CA HIS A 27 -15.38 -18.27 0.33
C HIS A 27 -14.04 -17.75 -0.21
N PRO A 28 -13.13 -17.21 0.63
CA PRO A 28 -13.15 -17.23 2.10
C PRO A 28 -13.78 -15.99 2.78
N ILE A 29 -14.36 -15.02 2.08
CA ILE A 29 -14.94 -13.81 2.68
C ILE A 29 -16.40 -14.04 3.09
N THR A 30 -16.60 -14.93 4.05
CA THR A 30 -17.91 -15.21 4.68
C THR A 30 -17.86 -15.06 6.19
N PRO A 31 -18.98 -14.75 6.88
CA PRO A 31 -19.01 -14.64 8.34
C PRO A 31 -18.53 -15.91 9.05
N GLU A 32 -18.89 -17.08 8.53
CA GLU A 32 -18.52 -18.37 9.12
C GLU A 32 -17.02 -18.61 9.05
N PHE A 33 -16.40 -18.27 7.91
CA PHE A 33 -14.95 -18.37 7.78
C PHE A 33 -14.25 -17.39 8.71
N VAL A 34 -14.69 -16.12 8.75
CA VAL A 34 -14.06 -15.09 9.59
C VAL A 34 -14.21 -15.39 11.08
N LEU A 35 -15.34 -15.97 11.51
CA LEU A 35 -15.50 -16.49 12.87
C LEU A 35 -14.42 -17.53 13.20
N ARG A 36 -14.25 -18.53 12.34
CA ARG A 36 -13.23 -19.59 12.52
C ARG A 36 -11.81 -19.02 12.46
N LEU A 37 -11.57 -18.05 11.59
CA LEU A 37 -10.29 -17.35 11.48
C LEU A 37 -9.94 -16.59 12.77
N GLY A 38 -10.94 -15.91 13.36
CA GLY A 38 -10.80 -15.25 14.66
C GLY A 38 -10.47 -16.24 15.78
N MET A 39 -11.15 -17.40 15.81
CA MET A 39 -10.83 -18.46 16.78
C MET A 39 -9.41 -19.00 16.59
N ALA A 40 -8.99 -19.24 15.35
CA ALA A 40 -7.65 -19.73 15.02
C ALA A 40 -6.57 -18.74 15.48
N LEU A 41 -6.72 -17.45 15.14
CA LEU A 41 -5.83 -16.39 15.63
C LEU A 41 -5.83 -16.33 17.16
N GLY A 42 -7.00 -16.43 17.79
CA GLY A 42 -7.12 -16.34 19.24
C GLY A 42 -6.39 -17.46 19.97
N HIS A 43 -6.51 -18.71 19.50
CA HIS A 43 -5.77 -19.85 20.08
C HIS A 43 -4.25 -19.70 19.91
N ILE A 44 -3.79 -19.13 18.79
CA ILE A 44 -2.38 -18.84 18.52
C ILE A 44 -1.85 -17.78 19.48
N LEU A 45 -2.64 -16.72 19.73
CA LEU A 45 -2.31 -15.65 20.66
C LEU A 45 -2.31 -16.13 22.12
N ALA A 46 -3.30 -16.92 22.53
CA ALA A 46 -3.40 -17.44 23.90
C ALA A 46 -2.22 -18.36 24.29
N LYS A 47 -1.54 -18.98 23.32
CA LYS A 47 -0.29 -19.74 23.55
C LYS A 47 0.93 -18.85 23.74
N ARG A 48 0.89 -17.60 23.27
CA ARG A 48 2.04 -16.69 23.17
C ARG A 48 1.99 -15.55 24.19
N PHE A 49 0.80 -15.16 24.62
CA PHE A 49 0.57 -14.05 25.54
C PHE A 49 -0.29 -14.52 26.71
N SER A 50 0.05 -14.07 27.92
CA SER A 50 -0.74 -14.36 29.12
C SER A 50 -2.09 -13.64 29.13
N GLU A 51 -2.15 -12.44 28.53
CA GLU A 51 -3.33 -11.59 28.41
C GLU A 51 -3.46 -11.13 26.95
N PRO A 52 -3.91 -12.02 26.04
CA PRO A 52 -3.97 -11.70 24.63
C PRO A 52 -5.04 -10.65 24.36
N SER A 53 -4.67 -9.62 23.59
CA SER A 53 -5.59 -8.56 23.18
C SER A 53 -5.39 -8.15 21.73
N VAL A 54 -6.49 -7.84 21.03
CA VAL A 54 -6.48 -7.53 19.59
C VAL A 54 -7.22 -6.24 19.31
N LEU A 55 -6.59 -5.36 18.52
CA LEU A 55 -7.27 -4.21 17.92
C LEU A 55 -7.92 -4.61 16.60
N ILE A 56 -9.21 -4.31 16.43
CA ILE A 56 -9.90 -4.44 15.15
C ILE A 56 -10.23 -3.04 14.63
N GLY A 57 -9.81 -2.76 13.40
CA GLY A 57 -10.29 -1.64 12.61
C GLY A 57 -10.88 -2.12 11.28
N LYS A 58 -11.50 -1.20 10.56
CA LYS A 58 -12.11 -1.48 9.26
C LYS A 58 -12.09 -0.26 8.36
N ASP A 59 -12.37 -0.45 7.07
CA ASP A 59 -12.79 0.65 6.22
C ASP A 59 -14.31 0.89 6.31
N THR A 60 -14.85 1.63 5.36
CA THR A 60 -16.24 2.10 5.35
C THR A 60 -17.21 1.14 4.67
N ARG A 61 -16.76 -0.02 4.15
CA ARG A 61 -17.63 -0.99 3.48
C ARG A 61 -18.72 -1.48 4.43
N VAL A 62 -19.95 -1.58 3.93
CA VAL A 62 -21.09 -2.10 4.70
C VAL A 62 -20.85 -3.53 5.20
N SER A 63 -20.11 -4.35 4.42
CA SER A 63 -19.75 -5.72 4.81
C SER A 63 -18.80 -5.77 6.01
N GLY A 64 -18.06 -4.69 6.28
CA GLY A 64 -17.13 -4.60 7.40
C GLY A 64 -17.79 -4.79 8.76
N TYR A 65 -19.04 -4.35 8.95
CA TYR A 65 -19.79 -4.55 10.21
C TYR A 65 -20.09 -6.02 10.48
N MET A 66 -20.46 -6.77 9.44
CA MET A 66 -20.75 -8.20 9.53
C MET A 66 -19.47 -8.99 9.84
N LEU A 67 -18.37 -8.69 9.15
CA LEU A 67 -17.09 -9.37 9.35
C LEU A 67 -16.45 -9.01 10.70
N GLU A 68 -16.61 -7.76 11.17
CA GLU A 68 -16.14 -7.31 12.49
C GLU A 68 -16.81 -8.10 13.62
N ALA A 69 -18.13 -8.24 13.58
CA ALA A 69 -18.87 -9.00 14.58
C ALA A 69 -18.46 -10.50 14.59
N ALA A 70 -18.25 -11.09 13.41
CA ALA A 70 -17.78 -12.47 13.31
C ALA A 70 -16.37 -12.65 13.88
N LEU A 71 -15.45 -11.74 13.53
CA LEU A 71 -14.06 -11.76 14.00
C LEU A 71 -13.97 -11.55 15.51
N GLU A 72 -14.71 -10.57 16.04
CA GLU A 72 -14.83 -10.29 17.47
C GLU A 72 -15.32 -11.53 18.22
N SER A 73 -16.41 -12.14 17.75
CA SER A 73 -16.96 -13.35 18.37
C SER A 73 -15.95 -14.50 18.36
N GLY A 74 -15.19 -14.67 17.28
CA GLY A 74 -14.19 -15.71 17.16
C GLY A 74 -13.05 -15.52 18.17
N LEU A 75 -12.50 -14.32 18.23
CA LEU A 75 -11.43 -13.94 19.16
C LEU A 75 -11.87 -14.06 20.62
N ALA A 76 -13.03 -13.51 20.97
CA ALA A 76 -13.56 -13.56 22.33
C ALA A 76 -13.80 -15.01 22.79
N SER A 77 -14.31 -15.87 21.90
CA SER A 77 -14.51 -17.30 22.20
C SER A 77 -13.20 -18.07 22.45
N ALA A 78 -12.07 -17.54 21.97
CA ALA A 78 -10.73 -18.08 22.21
C ALA A 78 -10.03 -17.44 23.43
N GLY A 79 -10.72 -16.56 24.16
CA GLY A 79 -10.23 -15.89 25.36
C GLY A 79 -9.36 -14.66 25.09
N VAL A 80 -9.54 -14.02 23.93
CA VAL A 80 -8.83 -12.80 23.55
C VAL A 80 -9.70 -11.57 23.79
N ASP A 81 -9.15 -10.58 24.50
CA ASP A 81 -9.79 -9.28 24.67
C ASP A 81 -9.76 -8.49 23.35
N VAL A 82 -10.89 -7.90 22.97
CA VAL A 82 -11.06 -7.19 21.70
C VAL A 82 -11.24 -5.70 21.93
N VAL A 83 -10.50 -4.89 21.19
CA VAL A 83 -10.63 -3.44 21.14
C VAL A 83 -11.10 -3.05 19.74
N LEU A 84 -12.25 -2.36 19.65
CA LEU A 84 -12.84 -1.93 18.39
C LEU A 84 -12.52 -0.46 18.13
N ALA A 85 -11.82 -0.16 17.04
CA ALA A 85 -11.50 1.21 16.63
C ALA A 85 -12.57 1.83 15.71
N GLY A 86 -13.47 1.01 15.14
CA GLY A 86 -14.38 1.45 14.08
C GLY A 86 -13.63 1.71 12.76
N PRO A 87 -14.23 2.49 11.83
CA PRO A 87 -13.57 2.88 10.60
C PRO A 87 -12.27 3.64 10.89
N MET A 88 -11.11 3.13 10.48
CA MET A 88 -9.80 3.75 10.68
C MET A 88 -8.81 3.25 9.62
N PRO A 89 -7.89 4.10 9.13
CA PRO A 89 -6.89 3.67 8.14
C PRO A 89 -6.09 2.45 8.60
N THR A 90 -5.71 1.60 7.66
CA THR A 90 -4.79 0.47 7.88
C THR A 90 -3.54 0.89 8.68
N PRO A 91 -2.82 1.96 8.31
CA PRO A 91 -1.66 2.41 9.09
C PRO A 91 -2.00 2.88 10.50
N ALA A 92 -3.22 3.36 10.77
CA ALA A 92 -3.65 3.73 12.11
C ALA A 92 -3.74 2.49 13.01
N ILE A 93 -4.24 1.37 12.50
CA ILE A 93 -4.31 0.11 13.25
C ILE A 93 -2.92 -0.45 13.55
N ALA A 94 -1.98 -0.37 12.61
CA ALA A 94 -0.59 -0.72 12.85
C ALA A 94 0.02 0.14 13.99
N TYR A 95 -0.17 1.46 13.94
CA TYR A 95 0.33 2.40 14.95
C TYR A 95 -0.30 2.17 16.33
N LEU A 96 -1.63 2.06 16.39
CA LEU A 96 -2.39 1.93 17.63
C LEU A 96 -2.12 0.58 18.30
N THR A 97 -1.97 -0.50 17.54
CA THR A 97 -1.59 -1.82 18.07
C THR A 97 -0.30 -1.74 18.88
N ARG A 98 0.74 -1.14 18.30
CA ARG A 98 2.04 -0.95 18.96
C ARG A 98 1.95 -0.03 20.18
N THR A 99 1.31 1.12 20.05
CA THR A 99 1.27 2.14 21.13
C THR A 99 0.39 1.75 22.31
N LEU A 100 -0.68 0.99 22.06
CA LEU A 100 -1.53 0.41 23.10
C LEU A 100 -0.96 -0.90 23.68
N ARG A 101 0.17 -1.39 23.17
CA ARG A 101 0.85 -2.63 23.57
C ARG A 101 -0.06 -3.87 23.46
N LEU A 102 -0.85 -3.91 22.39
CA LEU A 102 -1.75 -5.02 22.10
C LEU A 102 -0.97 -6.17 21.45
N SER A 103 -1.53 -7.39 21.51
CA SER A 103 -0.87 -8.59 21.02
C SER A 103 -0.86 -8.66 19.49
N ALA A 104 -1.91 -8.15 18.84
CA ALA A 104 -2.03 -8.06 17.39
C ALA A 104 -3.06 -6.99 16.97
N GLY A 105 -3.02 -6.62 15.69
CA GLY A 105 -4.00 -5.76 15.03
C GLY A 105 -4.61 -6.44 13.82
N VAL A 106 -5.89 -6.23 13.55
CA VAL A 106 -6.58 -6.74 12.37
C VAL A 106 -7.32 -5.59 11.69
N VAL A 107 -7.17 -5.50 10.37
CA VAL A 107 -7.91 -4.53 9.54
C VAL A 107 -8.83 -5.28 8.60
N ILE A 108 -10.12 -4.92 8.63
CA ILE A 108 -11.12 -5.44 7.71
C ILE A 108 -11.23 -4.48 6.52
N SER A 109 -10.53 -4.80 5.43
CA SER A 109 -10.53 -4.01 4.21
C SER A 109 -9.99 -4.79 3.02
N ALA A 110 -10.49 -4.45 1.83
CA ALA A 110 -9.87 -4.80 0.55
C ALA A 110 -9.10 -3.65 -0.11
N SER A 111 -8.72 -2.61 0.65
CA SER A 111 -7.96 -1.44 0.16
C SER A 111 -8.70 -0.75 -1.00
N HIS A 112 -8.06 -0.60 -2.15
CA HIS A 112 -8.57 0.08 -3.35
C HIS A 112 -9.62 -0.70 -4.16
N ASN A 113 -9.98 -1.93 -3.79
CA ASN A 113 -10.97 -2.71 -4.55
C ASN A 113 -12.38 -2.06 -4.52
N PRO A 114 -13.29 -2.40 -5.46
CA PRO A 114 -14.71 -2.00 -5.41
C PRO A 114 -15.43 -2.53 -4.15
N PHE A 115 -16.53 -1.89 -3.74
CA PHE A 115 -17.20 -2.13 -2.44
C PHE A 115 -17.66 -3.59 -2.19
N GLU A 116 -17.86 -4.37 -3.25
CA GLU A 116 -18.29 -5.77 -3.22
C GLU A 116 -17.22 -6.72 -2.65
N ASP A 117 -15.96 -6.31 -2.70
CA ASP A 117 -14.84 -7.04 -2.11
C ASP A 117 -14.63 -6.65 -0.64
N ASN A 118 -14.06 -7.54 0.14
CA ASN A 118 -13.49 -7.21 1.44
C ASN A 118 -12.30 -8.15 1.75
N GLY A 119 -11.67 -7.98 2.89
CA GLY A 119 -10.49 -8.73 3.27
C GLY A 119 -10.08 -8.52 4.71
N LEU A 120 -9.03 -9.24 5.12
CA LEU A 120 -8.42 -9.11 6.44
C LEU A 120 -6.91 -8.99 6.31
N LYS A 121 -6.35 -7.91 6.87
CA LYS A 121 -4.91 -7.69 7.05
C LYS A 121 -4.55 -7.86 8.53
N PHE A 122 -3.38 -8.40 8.82
CA PHE A 122 -2.97 -8.71 10.18
C PHE A 122 -1.62 -8.10 10.52
N PHE A 123 -1.52 -7.57 11.73
CA PHE A 123 -0.34 -6.94 12.29
C PHE A 123 0.07 -7.61 13.60
N ASP A 124 1.36 -7.75 13.82
CA ASP A 124 1.92 -8.20 15.09
C ASP A 124 1.92 -7.08 16.16
N SER A 125 2.40 -7.41 17.36
CA SER A 125 2.54 -6.46 18.47
C SER A 125 3.43 -5.24 18.19
N GLN A 126 4.29 -5.29 17.16
CA GLN A 126 5.14 -4.18 16.73
C GLN A 126 4.49 -3.32 15.66
N GLY A 127 3.26 -3.65 15.22
CA GLY A 127 2.59 -2.97 14.13
C GLY A 127 3.18 -3.29 12.77
N GLU A 128 3.87 -4.43 12.64
CA GLU A 128 4.39 -4.95 11.39
C GLU A 128 3.45 -6.04 10.85
N LYS A 129 3.48 -6.32 9.54
CA LYS A 129 2.67 -7.41 8.97
C LYS A 129 3.01 -8.74 9.66
N LEU A 130 2.01 -9.58 9.89
CA LEU A 130 2.24 -10.90 10.50
C LEU A 130 3.29 -11.70 9.71
N PRO A 131 4.21 -12.39 10.40
CA PRO A 131 5.14 -13.31 9.75
C PRO A 131 4.42 -14.47 9.06
N ASP A 132 4.96 -14.92 7.91
CA ASP A 132 4.43 -16.06 7.15
C ASP A 132 4.19 -17.33 8.02
N ALA A 133 5.04 -17.55 9.04
CA ALA A 133 4.89 -18.68 9.96
C ALA A 133 3.56 -18.64 10.75
N TRP A 134 3.08 -17.45 11.10
CA TRP A 134 1.80 -17.28 11.78
C TRP A 134 0.64 -17.49 10.82
N GLU A 135 0.75 -16.96 9.59
CA GLU A 135 -0.25 -17.19 8.54
C GLU A 135 -0.43 -18.70 8.30
N LEU A 136 0.66 -19.46 8.18
CA LEU A 136 0.63 -20.92 8.01
C LEU A 136 0.05 -21.66 9.23
N GLU A 137 0.35 -21.21 10.46
CA GLU A 137 -0.23 -21.79 11.67
C GLU A 137 -1.74 -21.54 11.74
N MET A 138 -2.20 -20.36 11.31
CA MET A 138 -3.62 -20.03 11.20
C MET A 138 -4.32 -20.93 10.17
N GLU A 139 -3.73 -21.12 8.99
CA GLU A 139 -4.28 -22.02 7.97
C GLU A 139 -4.37 -23.47 8.48
N ALA A 140 -3.33 -23.96 9.16
CA ALA A 140 -3.34 -25.28 9.76
C ALA A 140 -4.42 -25.42 10.86
N ALA A 141 -4.61 -24.40 11.68
CA ALA A 141 -5.64 -24.37 12.72
C ALA A 141 -7.06 -24.39 12.15
N LEU A 142 -7.28 -23.80 10.97
CA LEU A 142 -8.57 -23.80 10.27
C LEU A 142 -8.98 -25.19 9.74
N GLU A 143 -8.07 -26.13 9.60
CA GLU A 143 -8.38 -27.52 9.21
C GLU A 143 -8.78 -28.38 10.44
N GLY A 144 -8.46 -27.91 11.65
CA GLY A 144 -8.73 -28.61 12.92
C GLY A 144 -10.04 -28.21 13.59
N PRO A 145 -10.44 -28.95 14.66
CA PRO A 145 -11.56 -28.56 15.50
C PRO A 145 -11.20 -27.30 16.31
N LEU A 146 -12.01 -26.26 16.20
CA LEU A 146 -11.92 -25.05 17.00
C LEU A 146 -13.03 -25.07 18.04
N SER A 147 -12.69 -24.85 19.31
CA SER A 147 -13.63 -24.87 20.42
C SER A 147 -13.58 -23.57 21.22
N CYS A 148 -14.74 -23.20 21.79
CA CYS A 148 -14.85 -22.09 22.71
C CYS A 148 -14.17 -22.43 24.03
N THR A 149 -13.49 -21.46 24.62
CA THR A 149 -12.91 -21.57 25.96
C THR A 149 -13.99 -21.68 27.04
N SER A 150 -13.59 -22.00 28.28
CA SER A 150 -14.53 -22.05 29.40
C SER A 150 -15.17 -20.67 29.64
N PRO A 151 -16.43 -20.58 30.13
CA PRO A 151 -17.14 -19.31 30.30
C PRO A 151 -16.37 -18.23 31.08
N GLN A 152 -15.53 -18.62 32.04
CA GLN A 152 -14.73 -17.70 32.86
C GLN A 152 -13.53 -17.07 32.13
N LEU A 153 -13.14 -17.66 30.99
CA LEU A 153 -11.99 -17.25 30.18
C LEU A 153 -12.41 -16.54 28.89
N VAL A 154 -13.70 -16.33 28.65
CA VAL A 154 -14.19 -15.62 27.46
C VAL A 154 -13.67 -14.18 27.48
N GLY A 155 -13.12 -13.75 26.35
CA GLY A 155 -12.55 -12.41 26.19
C GLY A 155 -13.62 -11.32 26.21
N LYS A 156 -13.22 -10.11 26.60
CA LYS A 156 -14.10 -8.93 26.67
C LYS A 156 -13.92 -8.05 25.45
N ALA A 157 -15.00 -7.45 24.97
CA ALA A 157 -14.95 -6.45 23.90
C ALA A 157 -15.20 -5.05 24.46
N ARG A 158 -14.46 -4.07 23.94
CA ARG A 158 -14.67 -2.63 24.23
C ARG A 158 -14.37 -1.77 23.00
N ARG A 159 -14.94 -0.57 22.96
CA ARG A 159 -14.64 0.42 21.91
C ARG A 159 -13.48 1.34 22.33
N LEU A 160 -12.72 1.82 21.36
CA LEU A 160 -11.69 2.85 21.52
C LEU A 160 -12.23 4.16 20.95
N GLU A 161 -12.75 5.02 21.81
CA GLU A 161 -13.46 6.24 21.40
C GLU A 161 -12.53 7.33 20.85
N ASP A 162 -11.26 7.35 21.28
CA ASP A 162 -10.27 8.40 20.95
C ASP A 162 -9.25 7.97 19.88
N ALA A 163 -9.54 6.91 19.12
CA ALA A 163 -8.65 6.36 18.08
C ALA A 163 -8.25 7.43 17.03
N GLY A 164 -9.24 8.20 16.56
CA GLY A 164 -9.05 9.26 15.57
C GLY A 164 -8.07 10.34 16.06
N GLY A 165 -8.31 10.91 17.24
CA GLY A 165 -7.43 11.94 17.81
C GLY A 165 -5.99 11.46 18.03
N ARG A 166 -5.80 10.22 18.52
CA ARG A 166 -4.46 9.63 18.69
C ARG A 166 -3.72 9.48 17.36
N TYR A 167 -4.42 9.07 16.32
CA TYR A 167 -3.82 8.90 14.99
C TYR A 167 -3.54 10.25 14.32
N ILE A 168 -4.44 11.23 14.45
CA ILE A 168 -4.23 12.60 13.95
C ILE A 168 -2.96 13.20 14.58
N GLU A 169 -2.82 13.12 15.90
CA GLU A 169 -1.61 13.58 16.61
C GLU A 169 -0.35 12.83 16.16
N PHE A 170 -0.45 11.52 15.94
CA PHE A 170 0.66 10.75 15.39
C PHE A 170 1.07 11.26 14.01
N CYS A 171 0.13 11.39 13.06
CA CYS A 171 0.44 11.90 11.72
C CYS A 171 1.12 13.26 11.80
N LYS A 172 0.56 14.20 12.58
CA LYS A 172 1.14 15.53 12.81
C LYS A 172 2.56 15.46 13.38
N SER A 173 2.84 14.54 14.30
CA SER A 173 4.19 14.35 14.88
C SER A 173 5.24 13.91 13.85
N THR A 174 4.82 13.39 12.69
CA THR A 174 5.73 13.03 11.59
C THR A 174 6.15 14.24 10.74
N PHE A 175 5.45 15.38 10.88
CA PHE A 175 5.78 16.63 10.23
C PHE A 175 6.87 17.39 11.03
N PRO A 176 7.81 18.11 10.38
CA PRO A 176 8.85 18.85 11.12
C PRO A 176 8.27 19.92 12.05
N ALA A 177 8.62 19.87 13.34
CA ALA A 177 8.03 20.73 14.38
C ALA A 177 8.24 22.25 14.17
N GLY A 178 9.25 22.65 13.40
CA GLY A 178 9.51 24.06 13.06
C GLY A 178 8.70 24.57 11.87
N LEU A 179 7.95 23.71 11.19
CA LEU A 179 7.19 24.04 9.99
C LEU A 179 5.68 23.94 10.26
N ASN A 180 4.88 24.52 9.37
CA ASN A 180 3.42 24.38 9.36
C ASN A 180 2.92 24.50 7.91
N LEU A 181 1.62 24.27 7.70
CA LEU A 181 0.98 24.34 6.39
C LEU A 181 0.17 25.63 6.19
N ARG A 182 0.41 26.67 7.00
CA ARG A 182 -0.32 27.94 6.86
C ARG A 182 -0.07 28.57 5.49
N GLY A 183 -1.14 29.05 4.89
CA GLY A 183 -1.13 29.65 3.56
C GLY A 183 -1.25 28.63 2.43
N LEU A 184 -1.22 27.32 2.72
CA LEU A 184 -1.54 26.30 1.73
C LEU A 184 -3.05 26.00 1.70
N ARG A 185 -3.56 25.85 0.49
CA ARG A 185 -4.93 25.40 0.20
C ARG A 185 -4.86 23.99 -0.35
N LEU A 186 -5.56 23.06 0.29
CA LEU A 186 -5.45 21.62 -0.02
C LEU A 186 -6.82 21.03 -0.36
N VAL A 187 -6.90 20.24 -1.43
CA VAL A 187 -8.03 19.34 -1.67
C VAL A 187 -7.66 17.95 -1.13
N VAL A 188 -8.48 17.39 -0.27
CA VAL A 188 -8.22 16.08 0.37
C VAL A 188 -9.33 15.11 0.01
N ASP A 189 -9.03 14.16 -0.87
CA ASP A 189 -9.89 13.06 -1.26
C ASP A 189 -9.61 11.82 -0.41
N ALA A 190 -10.57 11.48 0.45
CA ALA A 190 -10.49 10.33 1.34
C ALA A 190 -11.14 9.05 0.77
N ALA A 191 -11.46 9.02 -0.54
CA ALA A 191 -11.99 7.87 -1.27
C ALA A 191 -13.31 7.27 -0.74
N HIS A 192 -14.06 8.04 0.04
CA HIS A 192 -15.14 7.56 0.90
C HIS A 192 -14.70 6.40 1.81
N GLY A 193 -13.41 6.33 2.12
CA GLY A 193 -12.75 5.23 2.80
C GLY A 193 -12.49 5.50 4.27
N ALA A 194 -11.60 4.70 4.85
CA ALA A 194 -11.29 4.66 6.28
C ALA A 194 -10.79 6.00 6.85
N ALA A 195 -10.18 6.84 6.01
CA ALA A 195 -9.62 8.12 6.42
C ALA A 195 -10.63 9.29 6.43
N TYR A 196 -11.92 9.06 6.08
CA TYR A 196 -12.90 10.12 5.81
C TYR A 196 -13.08 11.17 6.93
N HIS A 197 -12.86 10.77 8.18
CA HIS A 197 -13.07 11.60 9.38
C HIS A 197 -11.76 11.99 10.07
N VAL A 198 -10.60 11.65 9.50
CA VAL A 198 -9.27 12.01 10.06
C VAL A 198 -8.39 12.75 9.06
N ALA A 199 -8.54 12.49 7.76
CA ALA A 199 -7.62 12.99 6.74
C ALA A 199 -7.59 14.52 6.67
N SER A 200 -8.75 15.17 6.66
CA SER A 200 -8.82 16.63 6.59
C SER A 200 -8.29 17.29 7.87
N ASP A 201 -8.57 16.71 9.03
CA ASP A 201 -8.16 17.25 10.34
C ASP A 201 -6.63 17.27 10.49
N VAL A 202 -5.93 16.25 10.01
CA VAL A 202 -4.45 16.21 10.02
C VAL A 202 -3.84 17.46 9.37
N PHE A 203 -4.34 17.86 8.20
CA PHE A 203 -3.80 19.03 7.50
C PHE A 203 -4.34 20.34 8.05
N HIS A 204 -5.61 20.38 8.46
CA HIS A 204 -6.24 21.56 9.04
C HIS A 204 -5.55 21.98 10.35
N GLU A 205 -5.25 21.03 11.23
CA GLU A 205 -4.57 21.29 12.51
C GLU A 205 -3.10 21.72 12.33
N LEU A 206 -2.48 21.39 11.19
CA LEU A 206 -1.17 21.93 10.79
C LEU A 206 -1.27 23.32 10.14
N GLY A 207 -2.47 23.85 9.94
CA GLY A 207 -2.73 25.23 9.53
C GLY A 207 -3.16 25.42 8.08
N ALA A 208 -3.39 24.35 7.30
CA ALA A 208 -3.89 24.46 5.93
C ALA A 208 -5.37 24.85 5.88
N GLU A 209 -5.77 25.51 4.79
CA GLU A 209 -7.17 25.55 4.36
C GLU A 209 -7.47 24.24 3.62
N VAL A 210 -8.53 23.52 4.01
CA VAL A 210 -8.81 22.17 3.50
C VAL A 210 -10.20 22.09 2.87
N PHE A 211 -10.25 21.58 1.64
CA PHE A 211 -11.46 21.23 0.92
C PHE A 211 -11.57 19.70 0.84
N SER A 212 -12.59 19.12 1.47
CA SER A 212 -12.75 17.66 1.49
C SER A 212 -13.50 17.15 0.27
N LEU A 213 -12.99 16.07 -0.33
CA LEU A 213 -13.62 15.23 -1.34
C LEU A 213 -13.68 13.80 -0.82
N GLY A 214 -14.62 12.98 -1.30
CA GLY A 214 -14.66 11.57 -0.89
C GLY A 214 -14.81 11.37 0.63
N ASN A 215 -15.52 12.26 1.35
CA ASN A 215 -15.55 12.23 2.82
C ASN A 215 -16.93 11.89 3.42
N ARG A 216 -17.85 11.37 2.61
CA ARG A 216 -19.22 10.99 3.01
C ARG A 216 -19.52 9.53 2.68
N PRO A 217 -18.95 8.57 3.42
CA PRO A 217 -19.21 7.15 3.16
C PRO A 217 -20.67 6.79 3.40
N ASP A 218 -21.24 5.95 2.53
CA ASP A 218 -22.60 5.39 2.70
C ASP A 218 -22.60 3.86 2.85
N GLY A 219 -21.42 3.23 2.83
CA GLY A 219 -21.25 1.78 2.86
C GLY A 219 -21.00 1.13 1.51
N PHE A 220 -21.26 1.85 0.41
CA PHE A 220 -21.29 1.34 -0.96
C PHE A 220 -20.43 2.17 -1.93
N ASN A 221 -20.12 3.43 -1.59
CA ASN A 221 -19.43 4.38 -2.45
C ASN A 221 -17.89 4.43 -2.29
N ILE A 222 -17.28 3.54 -1.50
CA ILE A 222 -15.83 3.48 -1.33
C ILE A 222 -15.12 3.29 -2.69
N ASN A 223 -14.08 4.09 -2.94
CA ASN A 223 -13.28 4.10 -4.18
C ASN A 223 -14.08 4.39 -5.48
N GLN A 224 -15.36 4.77 -5.39
CA GLN A 224 -16.19 4.96 -6.57
C GLN A 224 -15.89 6.31 -7.24
N LEU A 225 -15.07 6.27 -8.31
CA LEU A 225 -14.66 7.46 -9.09
C LEU A 225 -13.91 8.52 -8.26
N VAL A 226 -13.32 8.11 -7.14
CA VAL A 226 -12.56 8.95 -6.21
C VAL A 226 -11.35 8.17 -5.67
N GLY A 227 -10.43 8.88 -5.02
CA GLY A 227 -9.28 8.30 -4.35
C GLY A 227 -8.07 8.05 -5.24
N ALA A 228 -7.03 7.44 -4.69
CA ALA A 228 -5.72 7.28 -5.33
C ALA A 228 -5.77 6.49 -6.66
N THR A 229 -6.78 5.65 -6.86
CA THR A 229 -6.99 4.90 -8.12
C THR A 229 -7.87 5.62 -9.14
N ALA A 230 -8.52 6.71 -8.76
CA ALA A 230 -9.32 7.59 -9.64
C ALA A 230 -9.10 9.07 -9.24
N PRO A 231 -7.86 9.59 -9.37
CA PRO A 231 -7.48 10.90 -8.86
C PRO A 231 -8.02 12.08 -9.69
N GLU A 232 -8.71 11.84 -10.80
CA GLU A 232 -9.15 12.86 -11.74
C GLU A 232 -10.09 13.88 -11.08
N ALA A 233 -11.00 13.42 -10.22
CA ALA A 233 -11.91 14.29 -9.49
C ALA A 233 -11.16 15.21 -8.52
N MET A 234 -10.19 14.65 -7.78
CA MET A 234 -9.31 15.41 -6.89
C MET A 234 -8.46 16.43 -7.66
N ALA A 235 -7.88 16.03 -8.79
CA ALA A 235 -7.04 16.91 -9.61
C ALA A 235 -7.85 18.06 -10.23
N SER A 236 -9.05 17.76 -10.73
CA SER A 236 -9.96 18.76 -11.30
C SER A 236 -10.39 19.77 -10.24
N LEU A 237 -10.81 19.28 -9.07
CA LEU A 237 -11.20 20.16 -7.96
C LEU A 237 -10.03 21.00 -7.44
N THR A 238 -8.81 20.46 -7.47
CA THR A 238 -7.59 21.21 -7.09
C THR A 238 -7.40 22.43 -7.99
N ALA A 239 -7.56 22.25 -9.30
CA ALA A 239 -7.48 23.34 -10.26
C ALA A 239 -8.65 24.32 -10.12
N GLU A 240 -9.89 23.82 -9.99
CA GLU A 240 -11.11 24.63 -9.86
C GLU A 240 -11.09 25.52 -8.62
N MET A 241 -10.58 25.00 -7.50
CA MET A 241 -10.52 25.73 -6.23
C MET A 241 -9.29 26.63 -6.13
N ASP A 242 -8.39 26.66 -7.12
CA ASP A 242 -7.07 27.29 -7.03
C ASP A 242 -6.31 26.83 -5.76
N ALA A 243 -6.41 25.53 -5.46
CA ALA A 243 -5.69 24.90 -4.37
C ALA A 243 -4.23 24.64 -4.79
N ASP A 244 -3.31 24.70 -3.82
CA ASP A 244 -1.88 24.44 -4.08
C ASP A 244 -1.65 22.98 -4.45
N TYR A 245 -2.29 22.08 -3.70
CA TYR A 245 -2.17 20.65 -3.91
C TYR A 245 -3.48 19.92 -3.64
N GLY A 246 -3.67 18.84 -4.38
CA GLY A 246 -4.64 17.82 -4.08
C GLY A 246 -3.97 16.56 -3.55
N ILE A 247 -4.65 15.86 -2.65
CA ILE A 247 -4.17 14.69 -1.91
C ILE A 247 -5.26 13.63 -2.03
N ALA A 248 -4.99 12.55 -2.74
CA ALA A 248 -5.90 11.42 -2.90
C ALA A 248 -5.35 10.19 -2.17
N LEU A 249 -6.13 9.70 -1.21
CA LEU A 249 -5.89 8.45 -0.49
C LEU A 249 -6.70 7.33 -1.14
N ASP A 250 -6.38 6.07 -0.86
CA ASP A 250 -7.25 4.95 -1.22
C ASP A 250 -8.16 4.54 -0.05
N GLY A 251 -9.03 3.55 -0.30
CA GLY A 251 -10.09 3.13 0.62
C GLY A 251 -9.64 2.82 2.05
N ASP A 252 -8.41 2.36 2.28
CA ASP A 252 -7.86 2.11 3.62
C ASP A 252 -6.69 3.02 4.02
N GLY A 253 -6.37 4.02 3.19
CA GLY A 253 -5.44 5.10 3.50
C GLY A 253 -3.97 4.71 3.50
N ASP A 254 -3.58 3.62 2.82
CA ASP A 254 -2.19 3.19 2.71
C ASP A 254 -1.48 3.75 1.46
N ARG A 255 -2.23 4.33 0.51
CA ARG A 255 -1.71 4.95 -0.72
C ARG A 255 -1.87 6.46 -0.75
N LEU A 256 -1.00 7.10 -1.53
CA LEU A 256 -1.02 8.52 -1.82
C LEU A 256 -0.80 8.78 -3.31
N ILE A 257 -1.70 9.56 -3.89
CA ILE A 257 -1.48 10.28 -5.15
C ILE A 257 -1.70 11.76 -4.90
N MET A 258 -0.92 12.63 -5.54
CA MET A 258 -1.08 14.07 -5.40
C MET A 258 -1.36 14.73 -6.75
N ALA A 259 -1.95 15.92 -6.70
CA ALA A 259 -2.01 16.82 -7.85
C ALA A 259 -1.55 18.22 -7.45
N ASP A 260 -1.16 19.04 -8.41
CA ASP A 260 -0.92 20.47 -8.20
C ASP A 260 -2.07 21.33 -8.74
N ARG A 261 -1.97 22.64 -8.52
CA ARG A 261 -2.87 23.68 -9.02
C ARG A 261 -3.17 23.62 -10.53
N SER A 262 -2.29 23.05 -11.35
CA SER A 262 -2.53 22.88 -12.80
C SER A 262 -3.38 21.66 -13.14
N GLY A 263 -3.68 20.82 -12.14
CA GLY A 263 -4.32 19.52 -12.33
C GLY A 263 -3.33 18.42 -12.73
N ARG A 264 -2.01 18.67 -12.72
CA ARG A 264 -1.00 17.63 -13.00
C ARG A 264 -0.98 16.62 -11.86
N ILE A 265 -1.24 15.36 -12.17
CA ILE A 265 -1.15 14.25 -11.21
C ILE A 265 0.31 13.81 -11.05
N PHE A 266 0.69 13.49 -9.82
CA PHE A 266 2.00 12.97 -9.41
C PHE A 266 1.85 11.56 -8.85
N ASN A 267 2.57 10.60 -9.41
CA ASN A 267 2.50 9.20 -8.98
C ASN A 267 3.48 8.87 -7.85
N GLY A 268 3.41 7.65 -7.31
CA GLY A 268 4.26 7.25 -6.19
C GLY A 268 5.76 7.27 -6.47
N ASP A 269 6.22 7.07 -7.71
CA ASP A 269 7.65 7.15 -8.05
C ASP A 269 8.16 8.60 -7.95
N GLU A 270 7.37 9.57 -8.42
CA GLU A 270 7.70 11.00 -8.31
C GLU A 270 7.70 11.45 -6.85
N LEU A 271 6.72 11.02 -6.07
CA LEU A 271 6.63 11.35 -4.64
C LEU A 271 7.79 10.71 -3.85
N LEU A 272 8.14 9.46 -4.16
CA LEU A 272 9.30 8.76 -3.60
C LEU A 272 10.60 9.52 -3.89
N TYR A 273 10.77 10.01 -5.12
CA TYR A 273 11.93 10.82 -5.51
C TYR A 273 12.04 12.10 -4.69
N VAL A 274 10.94 12.82 -4.52
CA VAL A 274 10.90 14.08 -3.75
C VAL A 274 11.30 13.85 -2.30
N VAL A 275 10.75 12.81 -1.66
CA VAL A 275 11.13 12.45 -0.29
C VAL A 275 12.61 12.06 -0.20
N GLY A 276 13.11 11.25 -1.14
CA GLY A 276 14.51 10.85 -1.20
C GLY A 276 15.48 12.03 -1.37
N LYS A 277 15.18 12.92 -2.32
CA LYS A 277 15.97 14.12 -2.62
C LYS A 277 16.01 15.07 -1.42
N HIS A 278 14.87 15.31 -0.78
CA HIS A 278 14.78 16.16 0.41
C HIS A 278 15.56 15.59 1.59
N ARG A 279 15.40 14.31 1.91
CA ARG A 279 16.14 13.66 3.00
C ARG A 279 17.64 13.66 2.75
N THR A 280 18.04 13.46 1.50
CA THR A 280 19.46 13.52 1.10
C THR A 280 20.03 14.91 1.30
N ALA A 281 19.29 15.96 0.96
CA ALA A 281 19.71 17.34 1.20
C ALA A 281 19.85 17.66 2.70
N LYS A 282 19.02 17.08 3.57
CA LYS A 282 19.02 17.34 5.03
C LYS A 282 20.00 16.49 5.83
N ARG A 283 20.14 15.21 5.50
CA ARG A 283 20.89 14.24 6.29
C ARG A 283 22.18 13.79 5.61
N GLY A 284 22.34 14.08 4.32
CA GLY A 284 23.46 13.62 3.51
C GLY A 284 23.28 12.20 2.96
N LYS A 285 23.99 11.91 1.88
CA LYS A 285 23.88 10.64 1.12
C LYS A 285 24.18 9.41 1.97
N ALA A 286 25.19 9.49 2.84
CA ALA A 286 25.60 8.38 3.69
C ALA A 286 24.51 7.96 4.70
N ALA A 287 23.70 8.91 5.18
CA ALA A 287 22.61 8.62 6.11
C ALA A 287 21.37 8.03 5.40
N VAL A 288 21.16 8.37 4.12
CA VAL A 288 20.05 7.82 3.32
C VAL A 288 20.42 6.45 2.76
N GLY A 289 21.65 6.29 2.27
CA GLY A 289 22.16 5.06 1.65
C GLY A 289 21.56 4.82 0.27
N GLY A 290 20.26 4.55 0.24
CA GLY A 290 19.52 4.26 -0.99
C GLY A 290 18.01 4.28 -0.80
N LEU A 291 17.30 4.02 -1.90
CA LEU A 291 15.85 3.91 -1.94
C LEU A 291 15.43 2.54 -2.49
N VAL A 292 14.29 2.05 -2.02
CA VAL A 292 13.67 0.83 -2.54
C VAL A 292 12.45 1.17 -3.39
N GLY A 293 12.48 0.84 -4.68
CA GLY A 293 11.29 0.78 -5.53
C GLY A 293 10.89 -0.67 -5.81
N THR A 294 10.04 -0.88 -6.82
CA THR A 294 9.71 -2.23 -7.29
C THR A 294 10.17 -2.49 -8.71
N LEU A 295 9.92 -3.70 -9.20
CA LEU A 295 10.00 -4.02 -10.62
C LEU A 295 9.14 -3.09 -11.48
N MET A 296 8.11 -2.43 -10.96
CA MET A 296 7.27 -1.49 -11.71
C MET A 296 7.78 -0.05 -11.70
N SER A 297 8.70 0.31 -10.80
CA SER A 297 9.20 1.68 -10.73
C SER A 297 9.87 2.10 -12.03
N ASN A 298 9.69 3.35 -12.43
CA ASN A 298 10.20 3.88 -13.69
C ASN A 298 11.74 3.80 -13.76
N LEU A 299 12.32 3.55 -14.94
CA LEU A 299 13.78 3.54 -15.11
C LEU A 299 14.39 4.93 -14.90
N ALA A 300 13.69 6.01 -15.26
CA ALA A 300 14.19 7.36 -15.04
C ALA A 300 14.38 7.69 -13.55
N LEU A 301 13.53 7.12 -12.68
CA LEU A 301 13.65 7.25 -11.22
C LEU A 301 14.98 6.65 -10.75
N GLU A 302 15.26 5.40 -11.12
CA GLU A 302 16.50 4.70 -10.77
C GLU A 302 17.72 5.49 -11.23
N GLN A 303 17.76 5.88 -12.50
CA GLN A 303 18.87 6.66 -13.06
C GLN A 303 19.08 8.00 -12.33
N ARG A 304 18.00 8.65 -11.92
CA ARG A 304 18.08 9.93 -11.22
C ARG A 304 18.55 9.75 -9.77
N ILE A 305 18.13 8.69 -9.08
CA ILE A 305 18.60 8.32 -7.74
C ILE A 305 20.10 8.01 -7.77
N GLU A 306 20.56 7.22 -8.74
CA GLU A 306 21.97 6.92 -8.95
C GLU A 306 22.79 8.18 -9.26
N ALA A 307 22.25 9.09 -10.07
CA ALA A 307 22.90 10.38 -10.35
C ALA A 307 23.01 11.29 -9.11
N MET A 308 22.11 11.14 -8.12
CA MET A 308 22.26 11.77 -6.81
C MET A 308 23.33 11.11 -5.94
N GLY A 309 23.93 9.98 -6.36
CA GLY A 309 24.92 9.23 -5.61
C GLY A 309 24.32 8.40 -4.48
N LEU A 310 23.09 7.92 -4.67
CA LEU A 310 22.39 6.98 -3.80
C LEU A 310 22.25 5.64 -4.52
N ASP A 311 22.13 4.56 -3.76
CA ASP A 311 21.78 3.27 -4.34
C ASP A 311 20.27 3.16 -4.61
N PHE A 312 19.88 2.32 -5.57
CA PHE A 312 18.49 1.97 -5.81
C PHE A 312 18.34 0.45 -5.84
N ARG A 313 17.31 -0.09 -5.20
CA ARG A 313 16.96 -1.51 -5.32
C ARG A 313 15.51 -1.69 -5.72
N ARG A 314 15.26 -2.75 -6.49
CA ARG A 314 13.95 -3.11 -7.00
C ARG A 314 13.45 -4.37 -6.30
N ALA A 315 12.48 -4.21 -5.42
CA ALA A 315 11.76 -5.33 -4.83
C ALA A 315 10.81 -5.98 -5.85
N ARG A 316 10.35 -7.21 -5.55
CA ARG A 316 9.16 -7.78 -6.19
C ARG A 316 7.96 -6.84 -5.98
N VAL A 317 6.95 -6.94 -6.84
CA VAL A 317 5.75 -6.07 -6.75
C VAL A 317 4.96 -6.42 -5.50
N GLY A 318 4.57 -5.40 -4.72
CA GLY A 318 3.89 -5.52 -3.45
C GLY A 318 4.72 -4.97 -2.28
N ASP A 319 4.07 -4.12 -1.49
CA ASP A 319 4.57 -3.48 -0.27
C ASP A 319 5.33 -4.39 0.71
N ARG A 320 4.92 -5.65 0.89
CA ARG A 320 5.62 -6.63 1.73
C ARG A 320 7.07 -6.80 1.30
N TYR A 321 7.33 -6.91 0.00
CA TYR A 321 8.68 -7.08 -0.53
C TYR A 321 9.51 -5.80 -0.47
N VAL A 322 8.86 -4.64 -0.57
CA VAL A 322 9.52 -3.34 -0.34
C VAL A 322 9.98 -3.26 1.10
N LEU A 323 9.11 -3.59 2.07
CA LEU A 323 9.44 -3.59 3.49
C LEU A 323 10.56 -4.59 3.85
N GLU A 324 10.49 -5.81 3.33
CA GLU A 324 11.56 -6.81 3.49
C GLU A 324 12.91 -6.27 3.02
N MET A 325 12.96 -5.67 1.83
CA MET A 325 14.18 -5.13 1.26
C MET A 325 14.70 -3.90 2.02
N LEU A 326 13.81 -3.06 2.56
CA LEU A 326 14.20 -1.96 3.46
C LEU A 326 14.87 -2.49 4.73
N LYS A 327 14.33 -3.56 5.32
CA LYS A 327 14.93 -4.21 6.49
C LYS A 327 16.28 -4.85 6.17
N GLU A 328 16.41 -5.52 5.02
CA GLU A 328 17.67 -6.13 4.58
C GLU A 328 18.77 -5.11 4.32
N THR A 329 18.41 -3.93 3.80
CA THR A 329 19.36 -2.86 3.48
C THR A 329 19.66 -1.93 4.66
N GLY A 330 18.76 -1.88 5.64
CA GLY A 330 18.77 -0.85 6.68
C GLY A 330 18.36 0.55 6.17
N TRP A 331 17.83 0.66 4.94
CA TRP A 331 17.36 1.93 4.40
C TRP A 331 15.96 2.27 4.90
N GLN A 332 15.61 3.55 4.83
CA GLN A 332 14.39 4.06 5.48
C GLN A 332 13.26 4.42 4.52
N ILE A 333 13.54 4.54 3.22
CA ILE A 333 12.59 5.07 2.24
C ILE A 333 12.39 4.05 1.13
N GLY A 334 11.15 3.66 0.90
CA GLY A 334 10.78 2.90 -0.27
C GLY A 334 9.34 3.13 -0.70
N GLY A 335 8.95 2.57 -1.83
CA GLY A 335 7.57 2.66 -2.26
C GLY A 335 7.29 2.08 -3.62
N GLU A 336 6.04 2.24 -4.04
CA GLU A 336 5.51 1.77 -5.31
C GLU A 336 4.90 2.95 -6.10
N SER A 337 4.90 2.84 -7.43
CA SER A 337 4.29 3.85 -8.32
C SER A 337 2.78 4.04 -8.06
N SER A 338 2.13 3.06 -7.43
CA SER A 338 0.74 3.12 -6.97
C SER A 338 0.50 4.11 -5.81
N GLY A 339 1.55 4.68 -5.23
CA GLY A 339 1.44 5.61 -4.11
C GLY A 339 1.62 5.00 -2.73
N HIS A 340 1.87 3.69 -2.63
CA HIS A 340 2.21 3.06 -1.34
C HIS A 340 3.67 3.39 -1.00
N LEU A 341 3.88 4.40 -0.15
CA LEU A 341 5.22 4.84 0.27
C LEU A 341 5.47 4.51 1.73
N ILE A 342 6.68 4.03 2.03
CA ILE A 342 7.12 3.60 3.35
C ILE A 342 8.26 4.51 3.80
N CYS A 343 8.09 5.10 4.98
CA CYS A 343 9.07 5.93 5.66
C CYS A 343 9.36 5.32 7.05
N LEU A 344 10.32 4.40 7.15
CA LEU A 344 10.55 3.60 8.36
C LEU A 344 11.01 4.38 9.59
N ASP A 345 11.55 5.59 9.40
CA ASP A 345 11.84 6.52 10.49
C ASP A 345 10.61 7.25 11.02
N ARG A 346 9.44 7.08 10.38
CA ARG A 346 8.14 7.67 10.76
C ARG A 346 7.11 6.62 11.13
N HIS A 347 7.00 5.54 10.36
CA HIS A 347 6.00 4.49 10.54
C HIS A 347 6.49 3.11 10.09
N SER A 348 5.87 2.04 10.58
CA SER A 348 6.21 0.63 10.28
C SER A 348 5.59 0.09 8.98
N THR A 349 4.68 0.84 8.37
CA THR A 349 3.96 0.44 7.14
C THR A 349 3.71 1.64 6.24
N GLY A 350 3.17 1.40 5.04
CA GLY A 350 2.77 2.49 4.15
C GLY A 350 1.60 3.26 4.71
N ASP A 351 1.69 4.58 4.66
CA ASP A 351 0.70 5.49 5.21
C ASP A 351 0.57 6.71 4.31
N GLY A 352 -0.59 6.86 3.67
CA GLY A 352 -0.80 7.93 2.70
C GLY A 352 -0.77 9.33 3.32
N LEU A 353 -1.24 9.48 4.57
CA LEU A 353 -1.21 10.76 5.29
C LEU A 353 0.21 11.12 5.71
N VAL A 354 0.95 10.19 6.31
CA VAL A 354 2.36 10.41 6.67
C VAL A 354 3.19 10.71 5.41
N SER A 355 2.94 9.99 4.32
CA SER A 355 3.60 10.22 3.03
C SER A 355 3.33 11.63 2.50
N ALA A 356 2.08 12.08 2.56
CA ALA A 356 1.69 13.41 2.11
C ALA A 356 2.39 14.47 2.96
N LEU A 357 2.47 14.27 4.28
CA LEU A 357 3.20 15.15 5.19
C LEU A 357 4.70 15.17 4.90
N GLN A 358 5.32 14.07 4.48
CA GLN A 358 6.74 14.08 4.08
C GLN A 358 6.96 14.86 2.78
N VAL A 359 6.06 14.72 1.79
CA VAL A 359 6.13 15.47 0.53
C VAL A 359 5.87 16.96 0.76
N LEU A 360 4.81 17.32 1.46
CA LEU A 360 4.50 18.72 1.82
C LEU A 360 5.61 19.32 2.69
N GLY A 361 6.21 18.52 3.58
CA GLY A 361 7.37 18.93 4.36
C GLY A 361 8.54 19.32 3.46
N ALA A 362 8.80 18.56 2.39
CA ALA A 362 9.83 18.89 1.40
C ALA A 362 9.50 20.17 0.62
N VAL A 363 8.25 20.37 0.22
CA VAL A 363 7.76 21.58 -0.46
C VAL A 363 7.95 22.82 0.42
N VAL A 364 7.41 22.79 1.63
CA VAL A 364 7.44 23.94 2.56
C VAL A 364 8.86 24.29 2.97
N ASP A 365 9.68 23.29 3.29
CA ASP A 365 11.05 23.50 3.75
C ASP A 365 11.98 24.01 2.63
N SER A 366 11.76 23.58 1.38
CA SER A 366 12.55 24.07 0.23
C SER A 366 12.05 25.40 -0.32
N GLY A 367 10.79 25.77 -0.07
CA GLY A 367 10.12 26.89 -0.73
C GLY A 367 9.88 26.69 -2.22
N GLN A 368 10.02 25.46 -2.72
CA GLN A 368 9.84 25.11 -4.13
C GLN A 368 8.55 24.34 -4.34
N ALA A 369 7.87 24.61 -5.45
CA ALA A 369 6.69 23.85 -5.86
C ALA A 369 7.08 22.39 -6.19
N LEU A 370 6.10 21.48 -6.15
CA LEU A 370 6.36 20.04 -6.34
C LEU A 370 6.94 19.76 -7.74
N ALA A 371 6.37 20.40 -8.77
CA ALA A 371 6.89 20.34 -10.13
C ALA A 371 8.34 20.85 -10.26
N GLN A 372 8.75 21.84 -9.45
CA GLN A 372 10.13 22.34 -9.44
C GLN A 372 11.07 21.35 -8.77
N LEU A 373 10.66 20.71 -7.67
CA LEU A 373 11.45 19.66 -7.02
C LEU A 373 11.69 18.45 -7.95
N LEU A 374 10.75 18.23 -8.89
CA LEU A 374 10.77 17.19 -9.91
C LEU A 374 11.36 17.62 -11.26
N SER A 375 11.88 18.85 -11.40
CA SER A 375 12.28 19.39 -12.71
C SER A 375 13.37 18.57 -13.42
N ASP A 376 14.15 17.78 -12.67
CA ASP A 376 15.18 16.89 -13.19
C ASP A 376 14.71 15.43 -13.36
N LEU A 377 13.50 15.07 -12.92
CA LEU A 377 12.92 13.76 -13.14
C LEU A 377 11.91 13.81 -14.30
N VAL A 378 12.31 13.26 -15.43
CA VAL A 378 11.42 13.04 -16.58
C VAL A 378 11.19 11.55 -16.71
N LEU A 379 10.01 11.09 -16.29
CA LEU A 379 9.64 9.68 -16.39
C LEU A 379 9.67 9.20 -17.84
N TYR A 380 10.18 7.98 -18.05
CA TYR A 380 10.14 7.36 -19.37
C TYR A 380 8.72 6.87 -19.67
N PRO A 381 8.21 7.09 -20.90
CA PRO A 381 7.01 6.43 -21.38
C PRO A 381 7.05 4.91 -21.14
N GLN A 382 5.94 4.36 -20.65
CA GLN A 382 5.75 2.94 -20.38
C GLN A 382 4.57 2.42 -21.20
N VAL A 383 4.82 1.45 -22.08
CA VAL A 383 3.79 0.74 -22.82
C VAL A 383 3.59 -0.64 -22.17
N LEU A 384 2.37 -0.93 -21.73
CA LEU A 384 1.98 -2.21 -21.15
C LEU A 384 0.95 -2.90 -22.03
N LEU A 385 1.32 -4.03 -22.63
CA LEU A 385 0.42 -4.87 -23.41
C LEU A 385 0.03 -6.13 -22.62
N ASN A 386 -1.27 -6.42 -22.57
CA ASN A 386 -1.80 -7.67 -22.05
C ASN A 386 -2.03 -8.63 -23.22
N VAL A 387 -1.25 -9.70 -23.27
CA VAL A 387 -1.27 -10.68 -24.37
C VAL A 387 -1.86 -12.00 -23.85
N PRO A 388 -3.00 -12.48 -24.39
CA PRO A 388 -3.54 -13.77 -24.02
C PRO A 388 -2.55 -14.91 -24.30
N ILE A 389 -2.46 -15.86 -23.38
CA ILE A 389 -1.65 -17.07 -23.54
C ILE A 389 -2.54 -18.30 -23.39
N GLN A 390 -2.26 -19.34 -24.19
CA GLN A 390 -2.94 -20.62 -24.04
C GLN A 390 -2.49 -21.31 -22.75
N GLU A 391 -3.44 -21.81 -21.98
CA GLU A 391 -3.16 -22.59 -20.77
C GLU A 391 -2.28 -23.80 -21.09
N GLY A 392 -1.25 -24.03 -20.26
CA GLY A 392 -0.33 -25.16 -20.38
C GLY A 392 0.88 -24.97 -21.32
N ARG A 393 0.96 -23.88 -22.11
CA ARG A 393 2.19 -23.52 -22.86
C ARG A 393 3.09 -22.62 -22.02
N ASP A 394 4.30 -23.07 -21.70
CA ASP A 394 5.30 -22.17 -21.11
C ASP A 394 5.84 -21.21 -22.19
N TRP A 395 5.41 -19.96 -22.13
CA TRP A 395 5.93 -18.89 -23.01
C TRP A 395 7.45 -18.75 -22.91
N ARG A 396 8.05 -19.16 -21.79
CA ARG A 396 9.50 -19.20 -21.59
C ARG A 396 10.17 -20.31 -22.38
N GLU A 397 9.46 -21.16 -23.11
CA GLU A 397 10.06 -22.13 -24.04
C GLU A 397 9.91 -21.69 -25.50
N HIS A 398 9.15 -20.63 -25.76
CA HIS A 398 8.89 -20.14 -27.11
C HIS A 398 10.15 -19.49 -27.72
N ALA A 399 10.80 -20.20 -28.66
CA ALA A 399 12.09 -19.80 -29.22
C ALA A 399 12.07 -18.42 -29.92
N ALA A 400 11.01 -18.14 -30.69
CA ALA A 400 10.85 -16.85 -31.36
C ALA A 400 10.69 -15.70 -30.36
N PHE A 401 9.97 -15.94 -29.25
CA PHE A 401 9.77 -14.95 -28.20
C PHE A 401 11.10 -14.65 -27.48
N LYS A 402 11.87 -15.69 -27.10
CA LYS A 402 13.20 -15.52 -26.51
C LYS A 402 14.14 -14.70 -27.39
N GLN A 403 14.12 -14.96 -28.69
CA GLN A 403 14.98 -14.23 -29.63
C GLN A 403 14.54 -12.77 -29.71
N ALA A 404 13.23 -12.52 -29.87
CA ALA A 404 12.68 -11.17 -29.88
C ALA A 404 12.97 -10.40 -28.59
N GLN A 405 12.93 -11.06 -27.42
CA GLN A 405 13.32 -10.44 -26.15
C GLN A 405 14.77 -9.97 -26.15
N LYS A 406 15.70 -10.81 -26.63
CA LYS A 406 17.12 -10.43 -26.73
C LYS A 406 17.34 -9.26 -27.68
N ASP A 407 16.64 -9.24 -28.81
CA ASP A 407 16.78 -8.18 -29.80
C ASP A 407 16.18 -6.86 -29.31
N VAL A 408 15.00 -6.91 -28.65
CA VAL A 408 14.42 -5.74 -27.97
C VAL A 408 15.35 -5.20 -26.88
N LEU A 409 15.92 -6.06 -26.03
CA LEU A 409 16.86 -5.63 -24.99
C LEU A 409 18.12 -4.98 -25.58
N ARG A 410 18.62 -5.49 -26.72
CA ARG A 410 19.77 -4.88 -27.41
C ARG A 410 19.44 -3.49 -27.96
N GLU A 411 18.24 -3.33 -28.51
CA GLU A 411 17.76 -2.07 -29.07
C GLU A 411 17.48 -1.01 -28.00
N LEU A 412 16.95 -1.41 -26.85
CA LEU A 412 16.72 -0.52 -25.71
C LEU A 412 18.02 -0.01 -25.06
N GLY A 413 19.08 -0.83 -25.07
CA GLY A 413 20.37 -0.49 -24.48
C GLY A 413 20.22 -0.11 -22.99
N SER A 414 20.89 0.97 -22.57
CA SER A 414 20.79 1.52 -21.21
C SER A 414 19.67 2.56 -21.06
N ASN A 415 18.96 2.90 -22.14
CA ASN A 415 17.94 3.95 -22.17
C ASN A 415 16.51 3.39 -22.18
N GLY A 416 16.36 2.11 -21.89
CA GLY A 416 15.06 1.48 -21.81
C GLY A 416 15.11 0.13 -21.11
N ARG A 417 13.92 -0.41 -20.85
CA ARG A 417 13.71 -1.60 -20.06
C ARG A 417 12.57 -2.43 -20.63
N LEU A 418 12.73 -3.75 -20.52
CA LEU A 418 11.70 -4.74 -20.81
C LEU A 418 11.36 -5.50 -19.53
N LEU A 419 10.09 -5.60 -19.20
CA LEU A 419 9.57 -6.44 -18.13
C LEU A 419 8.46 -7.34 -18.69
N VAL A 420 8.64 -8.65 -18.54
CA VAL A 420 7.65 -9.64 -18.96
C VAL A 420 7.26 -10.48 -17.75
N ARG A 421 5.96 -10.56 -17.47
CA ARG A 421 5.42 -11.37 -16.37
C ARG A 421 4.09 -12.02 -16.73
N ALA A 422 3.83 -13.22 -16.22
CA ALA A 422 2.50 -13.80 -16.27
C ALA A 422 1.56 -13.05 -15.32
N SER A 423 0.28 -12.96 -15.68
CA SER A 423 -0.77 -12.59 -14.74
C SER A 423 -0.97 -13.74 -13.74
N GLY A 424 -1.16 -13.41 -12.46
CA GLY A 424 -1.37 -14.42 -11.41
C GLY A 424 -2.80 -14.93 -11.33
N THR A 425 -3.74 -14.19 -11.94
CA THR A 425 -5.20 -14.43 -11.82
C THR A 425 -5.86 -14.71 -13.17
N GLU A 426 -5.19 -14.43 -14.28
CA GLU A 426 -5.75 -14.54 -15.63
C GLU A 426 -4.74 -15.24 -16.56
N PRO A 427 -5.17 -15.95 -17.62
CA PRO A 427 -4.28 -16.57 -18.60
C PRO A 427 -3.72 -15.53 -19.58
N LEU A 428 -3.02 -14.53 -19.04
CA LEU A 428 -2.45 -13.39 -19.77
C LEU A 428 -0.97 -13.25 -19.45
N LEU A 429 -0.18 -12.84 -20.44
CA LEU A 429 1.19 -12.36 -20.30
C LEU A 429 1.21 -10.83 -20.39
N ARG A 430 1.82 -10.18 -19.41
CA ARG A 430 2.00 -8.74 -19.36
C ARG A 430 3.39 -8.40 -19.90
N ILE A 431 3.45 -7.67 -21.01
CA ILE A 431 4.68 -7.22 -21.65
C ILE A 431 4.75 -5.71 -21.48
N MET A 432 5.71 -5.24 -20.68
CA MET A 432 5.97 -3.83 -20.47
C MET A 432 7.29 -3.44 -21.12
N VAL A 433 7.24 -2.45 -22.01
CA VAL A 433 8.44 -1.79 -22.56
C VAL A 433 8.44 -0.34 -22.12
N GLU A 434 9.60 0.11 -21.66
CA GLU A 434 9.81 1.47 -21.19
C GLU A 434 11.05 2.04 -21.87
N CYS A 435 10.95 3.23 -22.47
CA CYS A 435 12.11 3.97 -22.97
C CYS A 435 11.76 5.44 -23.20
N ARG A 436 12.75 6.26 -23.57
CA ARG A 436 12.58 7.71 -23.77
C ARG A 436 11.57 8.10 -24.85
N GLU A 437 11.35 7.24 -25.84
CA GLU A 437 10.50 7.52 -26.99
C GLU A 437 9.30 6.56 -26.99
N GLU A 438 8.09 7.10 -26.78
CA GLU A 438 6.87 6.30 -26.65
C GLU A 438 6.58 5.46 -27.91
N SER A 439 6.78 6.04 -29.09
CA SER A 439 6.64 5.35 -30.38
C SER A 439 7.54 4.13 -30.47
N LEU A 440 8.79 4.24 -30.02
CA LEU A 440 9.71 3.10 -29.99
C LEU A 440 9.24 2.06 -28.98
N ALA A 441 8.86 2.45 -27.76
CA ALA A 441 8.34 1.53 -26.75
C ALA A 441 7.14 0.72 -27.29
N GLN A 442 6.20 1.40 -27.97
CA GLN A 442 5.03 0.78 -28.59
C GLN A 442 5.44 -0.25 -29.65
N VAL A 443 6.28 0.14 -30.61
CA VAL A 443 6.75 -0.74 -31.69
C VAL A 443 7.42 -1.99 -31.13
N LEU A 444 8.25 -1.85 -30.10
CA LEU A 444 8.96 -2.97 -29.47
C LEU A 444 8.03 -3.89 -28.69
N ALA A 445 7.07 -3.34 -27.95
CA ALA A 445 6.08 -4.11 -27.22
C ALA A 445 5.19 -4.93 -28.17
N GLU A 446 4.70 -4.31 -29.24
CA GLU A 446 3.90 -4.98 -30.28
C GLU A 446 4.69 -6.03 -31.04
N ARG A 447 5.98 -5.79 -31.30
CA ARG A 447 6.87 -6.77 -31.94
C ARG A 447 7.00 -8.02 -31.08
N LEU A 448 7.14 -7.87 -29.76
CA LEU A 448 7.15 -8.99 -28.82
C LEU A 448 5.80 -9.71 -28.77
N ALA A 449 4.70 -8.96 -28.62
CA ALA A 449 3.36 -9.52 -28.54
C ALA A 449 3.02 -10.39 -29.76
N ARG A 450 3.35 -9.92 -30.97
CA ARG A 450 3.11 -10.65 -32.23
C ARG A 450 3.78 -12.02 -32.29
N THR A 451 4.90 -12.23 -31.61
CA THR A 451 5.59 -13.53 -31.60
C THR A 451 4.86 -14.60 -30.76
N LEU A 452 3.83 -14.21 -29.99
CA LEU A 452 3.00 -15.12 -29.20
C LEU A 452 1.61 -15.37 -29.82
N SER A 453 1.25 -14.61 -30.87
CA SER A 453 -0.07 -14.70 -31.52
C SER A 453 -0.14 -15.69 -32.68
N GLY A 454 0.96 -16.40 -32.97
CA GLY A 454 1.03 -17.53 -33.92
C GLY A 454 1.45 -18.80 -33.21
#